data_AF-A0A1H7V1T3-F1
#
_entry.id   AF-A0A1H7V1T3-F1
#
_cell.length_a   1.000
_cell.length_b   1.000
_cell.length_c   1.000
_cell.angle_alpha   90.00
_cell.angle_beta   90.00
_cell.angle_gamma   90.00
#
_symmetry.space_group_name_H-M   'P 1'
#
loop_
_entity.id
_entity.type
_entity.pdbx_description
1 polymer ?
#
loop_
_entity_poly.entity_id
_entity_poly.type
_entity_poly.pdbx_seq_one_letter_code
_entity_poly.pdbx_strand_id
1 'polypeptide(L)'
;MGIDQALGDTAAALAFARATRTVTDHDPGRIVLGGFSHGAQLTYAYAAADGRHVSAIAALDIYYDIAPEDADLQALACANAAAEREALAEGVTDSSNSFFITAGELARSAPDAPSPLFPSYTNRGALLGTAGLTYLFSPYTPLYHLIAPILDADGNVTAVRESSEDSVSAWFASAPPHQSLREAADFDEIWCGTSQRPGLANIRVPLFYLGAAGGFGDHGLYSAAQVSSKDVTTLVVRRFEPDRIAEDFGHGDLLYAADAPALAWQPLAEWLLHH
;
A
#
# COMPACT_ATOMS: atom_id res chain seq x y z
N MET A 1 13.11 6.78 11.58
CA MET A 1 13.53 5.80 10.56
C MET A 1 13.22 6.40 9.19
N GLY A 2 14.16 6.37 8.23
CA GLY A 2 13.90 6.81 6.85
C GLY A 2 14.06 5.66 5.87
N ILE A 3 13.82 5.90 4.58
CA ILE A 3 13.94 4.86 3.54
C ILE A 3 15.36 4.30 3.48
N ASP A 4 16.40 5.11 3.57
CA ASP A 4 17.79 4.62 3.56
C ASP A 4 18.06 3.59 4.66
N GLN A 5 17.51 3.85 5.85
CA GLN A 5 17.61 2.90 6.97
C GLN A 5 16.81 1.63 6.67
N ALA A 6 15.58 1.77 6.17
CA ALA A 6 14.73 0.63 5.80
C ALA A 6 15.37 -0.25 4.71
N LEU A 7 16.07 0.35 3.73
CA LEU A 7 16.83 -0.36 2.70
C LEU A 7 18.03 -1.11 3.28
N GLY A 8 18.75 -0.49 4.22
CA GLY A 8 19.85 -1.13 4.94
C GLY A 8 19.37 -2.33 5.77
N ASP A 9 18.28 -2.15 6.50
CA ASP A 9 17.66 -3.20 7.32
C ASP A 9 17.13 -4.35 6.44
N THR A 10 16.51 -4.03 5.29
CA THR A 10 16.09 -5.01 4.28
C THR A 10 17.27 -5.81 3.74
N ALA A 11 18.38 -5.14 3.40
CA ALA A 11 19.59 -5.80 2.92
C ALA A 11 20.16 -6.77 3.97
N ALA A 12 20.23 -6.34 5.23
CA ALA A 12 20.72 -7.15 6.34
C ALA A 12 19.82 -8.37 6.59
N ALA A 13 18.50 -8.17 6.61
CA ALA A 13 17.53 -9.25 6.80
C ALA A 13 17.62 -10.30 5.67
N LEU A 14 17.72 -9.86 4.41
CA LEU A 14 17.86 -10.77 3.27
C LEU A 14 19.20 -11.52 3.30
N ALA A 15 20.30 -10.85 3.65
CA ALA A 15 21.59 -11.51 3.80
C ALA A 15 21.56 -12.59 4.90
N PHE A 16 20.94 -12.28 6.04
CA PHE A 16 20.75 -13.23 7.14
C PHE A 16 19.87 -14.42 6.74
N ALA A 17 18.74 -14.16 6.07
CA ALA A 17 17.84 -15.21 5.60
C ALA A 17 18.53 -16.16 4.59
N ARG A 18 19.34 -15.61 3.67
CA ARG A 18 20.14 -16.42 2.73
C ARG A 18 21.20 -17.26 3.44
N ALA A 19 21.90 -16.67 4.41
CA ALA A 19 22.88 -17.42 5.21
C ALA A 19 22.22 -18.57 5.99
N THR A 20 21.04 -18.33 6.54
CA THR A 20 20.26 -19.35 7.27
C THR A 20 19.85 -20.50 6.33
N ARG A 21 19.24 -20.20 5.18
CA ARG A 21 18.88 -21.21 4.16
C ARG A 21 20.09 -22.00 3.65
N THR A 22 21.23 -21.35 3.52
CA THR A 22 22.48 -22.04 3.13
C THR A 22 22.87 -23.10 4.16
N VAL A 23 22.69 -22.81 5.46
CA VAL A 23 23.07 -23.71 6.55
C VAL A 23 22.01 -24.79 6.80
N THR A 24 20.72 -24.46 6.72
CA THR A 24 19.63 -25.38 7.05
C THR A 24 19.20 -26.23 5.85
N ASP A 25 19.10 -25.61 4.68
CA ASP A 25 18.47 -26.19 3.49
C ASP A 25 19.49 -26.49 2.39
N HIS A 26 20.76 -26.12 2.60
CA HIS A 26 21.85 -26.19 1.61
C HIS A 26 21.56 -25.38 0.33
N ASP A 27 20.75 -24.32 0.47
CA ASP A 27 20.34 -23.48 -0.64
C ASP A 27 20.86 -22.03 -0.47
N PRO A 28 21.91 -21.63 -1.20
CA PRO A 28 22.45 -20.27 -1.19
C PRO A 28 21.71 -19.31 -2.13
N GLY A 29 20.55 -19.73 -2.65
CA GLY A 29 19.73 -19.00 -3.60
C GLY A 29 19.38 -17.58 -3.15
N ARG A 30 19.00 -16.76 -4.12
CA ARG A 30 18.41 -15.45 -3.85
C ARG A 30 16.95 -15.64 -3.39
N ILE A 31 16.40 -14.61 -2.74
CA ILE A 31 15.08 -14.65 -2.11
C ILE A 31 14.10 -13.85 -2.98
N VAL A 32 12.85 -14.31 -3.09
CA VAL A 32 11.78 -13.48 -3.66
C VAL A 32 11.38 -12.45 -2.61
N LEU A 33 11.47 -11.17 -2.96
CA LEU A 33 11.11 -10.06 -2.07
C LEU A 33 9.71 -9.55 -2.43
N GLY A 34 8.79 -9.61 -1.47
CA GLY A 34 7.43 -9.12 -1.65
C GLY A 34 7.09 -8.05 -0.61
N GLY A 35 6.19 -7.15 -0.97
CA GLY A 35 5.64 -6.17 -0.04
C GLY A 35 4.24 -5.72 -0.46
N PHE A 36 3.51 -5.13 0.49
CA PHE A 36 2.20 -4.52 0.29
C PHE A 36 2.28 -3.04 0.62
N SER A 37 1.62 -2.18 -0.18
CA SER A 37 1.59 -0.73 0.04
C SER A 37 3.01 -0.16 0.11
N HIS A 38 3.35 0.67 1.10
CA HIS A 38 4.72 1.16 1.33
C HIS A 38 5.79 0.05 1.36
N GLY A 39 5.45 -1.18 1.79
CA GLY A 39 6.35 -2.33 1.70
C GLY A 39 6.68 -2.74 0.26
N ALA A 40 5.73 -2.60 -0.67
CA ALA A 40 5.98 -2.77 -2.10
C ALA A 40 6.83 -1.64 -2.67
N GLN A 41 6.65 -0.40 -2.19
CA GLN A 41 7.49 0.73 -2.58
C GLN A 41 8.95 0.53 -2.14
N LEU A 42 9.18 0.02 -0.92
CA LEU A 42 10.50 -0.41 -0.46
C LEU A 42 11.06 -1.58 -1.27
N THR A 43 10.21 -2.51 -1.71
CA THR A 43 10.61 -3.63 -2.58
C THR A 43 11.17 -3.13 -3.91
N TYR A 44 10.49 -2.18 -4.55
CA TYR A 44 10.99 -1.49 -5.74
C TYR A 44 12.30 -0.75 -5.47
N ALA A 45 12.35 0.08 -4.43
CA ALA A 45 13.55 0.85 -4.07
C ALA A 45 14.76 -0.06 -3.85
N TYR A 46 14.61 -1.13 -3.08
CA TYR A 46 15.71 -2.07 -2.80
C TYR A 46 16.17 -2.80 -4.05
N ALA A 47 15.24 -3.28 -4.87
CA ALA A 47 15.56 -3.99 -6.11
C ALA A 47 16.26 -3.09 -7.14
N ALA A 48 15.88 -1.80 -7.20
CA ALA A 48 16.51 -0.83 -8.09
C ALA A 48 17.90 -0.38 -7.61
N ALA A 49 18.12 -0.34 -6.29
CA ALA A 49 19.34 0.17 -5.68
C ALA A 49 20.45 -0.88 -5.50
N ASP A 50 20.15 -2.03 -4.90
CA ASP A 50 21.15 -3.05 -4.54
C ASP A 50 20.79 -4.43 -5.11
N GLY A 51 19.53 -4.88 -4.98
CA GLY A 51 18.91 -6.04 -5.66
C GLY A 51 19.63 -7.40 -5.58
N ARG A 52 20.85 -7.47 -5.05
CA ARG A 52 21.78 -8.60 -5.14
C ARG A 52 21.31 -9.84 -4.39
N HIS A 53 20.42 -9.64 -3.43
CA HIS A 53 19.83 -10.72 -2.63
C HIS A 53 18.51 -11.22 -3.19
N VAL A 54 17.99 -10.59 -4.25
CA VAL A 54 16.63 -10.82 -4.75
C VAL A 54 16.65 -11.64 -6.03
N SER A 55 15.81 -12.69 -6.09
CA SER A 55 15.59 -13.51 -7.29
C SER A 55 14.44 -13.02 -8.15
N ALA A 56 13.40 -12.45 -7.52
CA ALA A 56 12.22 -11.85 -8.13
C ALA A 56 11.55 -10.88 -7.14
N ILE A 57 10.68 -9.97 -7.61
CA ILE A 57 9.91 -9.08 -6.74
C ILE A 57 8.40 -9.20 -6.92
N ALA A 58 7.65 -9.10 -5.83
CA ALA A 58 6.19 -8.99 -5.84
C ALA A 58 5.75 -7.66 -5.18
N ALA A 59 5.18 -6.77 -5.98
CA ALA A 59 4.70 -5.47 -5.53
C ALA A 59 3.17 -5.47 -5.46
N LEU A 60 2.63 -5.46 -4.23
CA LEU A 60 1.19 -5.47 -4.02
C LEU A 60 0.67 -4.04 -3.80
N ASP A 61 -0.14 -3.60 -4.75
CA ASP A 61 -0.99 -2.41 -4.78
C ASP A 61 -0.31 -1.13 -4.31
N ILE A 62 0.72 -0.72 -5.04
CA ILE A 62 1.29 0.64 -5.01
C ILE A 62 2.01 0.92 -6.33
N TYR A 63 2.07 2.18 -6.76
CA TYR A 63 3.03 2.63 -7.77
C TYR A 63 4.32 3.15 -7.09
N TYR A 64 5.46 2.99 -7.76
CA TYR A 64 6.73 3.57 -7.32
C TYR A 64 7.01 4.92 -7.99
N ASP A 65 6.79 4.99 -9.30
CA ASP A 65 6.82 6.22 -10.08
C ASP A 65 5.38 6.60 -10.46
N ILE A 66 5.05 7.89 -10.34
CA ILE A 66 3.79 8.47 -10.84
C ILE A 66 3.89 8.67 -12.35
N ALA A 67 2.85 8.28 -13.08
CA ALA A 67 2.80 8.43 -14.52
C ALA A 67 2.72 9.92 -14.93
N PRO A 68 3.28 10.33 -16.08
CA PRO A 68 3.24 11.74 -16.52
C PRO A 68 1.83 12.32 -16.65
N GLU A 69 0.84 11.49 -16.98
CA GLU A 69 -0.58 11.85 -17.04
C GLU A 69 -1.19 12.21 -15.66
N ASP A 70 -0.58 11.75 -14.57
CA ASP A 70 -1.02 11.98 -13.19
C ASP A 70 -0.26 13.14 -12.52
N ALA A 71 0.04 14.19 -13.28
CA ALA A 71 0.85 15.33 -12.82
C ALA A 71 0.28 16.02 -11.56
N ASP A 72 -1.04 16.02 -11.38
CA ASP A 72 -1.69 16.56 -10.18
C ASP A 72 -1.37 15.73 -8.93
N LEU A 73 -1.29 14.40 -9.05
CA LEU A 73 -0.87 13.51 -7.96
C LEU A 73 0.60 13.75 -7.59
N GLN A 74 1.45 13.94 -8.60
CA GLN A 74 2.86 14.28 -8.37
C GLN A 74 3.01 15.63 -7.67
N ALA A 75 2.24 16.64 -8.08
CA ALA A 75 2.26 17.96 -7.44
C ALA A 75 1.82 17.89 -5.98
N LEU A 76 0.80 17.07 -5.67
CA LEU A 76 0.36 16.82 -4.30
C LEU A 76 1.44 16.13 -3.47
N ALA A 77 2.08 15.08 -4.00
CA ALA A 77 3.19 14.41 -3.32
C ALA A 77 4.35 15.38 -3.04
N CYS A 78 4.66 16.28 -3.96
CA CYS A 78 5.66 17.34 -3.73
C CYS A 78 5.26 18.30 -2.60
N ALA A 79 3.99 18.68 -2.52
CA ALA A 79 3.50 19.55 -1.46
C ALA A 79 3.56 18.85 -0.09
N ASN A 80 3.17 17.57 -0.03
CA ASN A 80 3.24 16.78 1.20
C ASN A 80 4.69 16.61 1.65
N ALA A 81 5.59 16.18 0.75
CA ALA A 81 7.02 16.06 1.05
C ALA A 81 7.59 17.35 1.63
N ALA A 82 7.26 18.52 1.03
CA ALA A 82 7.72 19.80 1.54
C ALA A 82 7.20 20.10 2.96
N ALA A 83 5.90 19.87 3.22
CA ALA A 83 5.29 20.09 4.52
C ALA A 83 5.87 19.15 5.60
N GLU A 84 6.09 17.89 5.27
CA GLU A 84 6.65 16.91 6.19
C GLU A 84 8.13 17.18 6.48
N ARG A 85 8.89 17.65 5.48
CA ARG A 85 10.28 18.11 5.68
C ARG A 85 10.36 19.35 6.56
N GLU A 86 9.43 20.29 6.43
CA GLU A 86 9.31 21.45 7.33
C GLU A 86 9.04 20.99 8.77
N ALA A 87 8.06 20.11 8.98
CA ALA A 87 7.75 19.56 10.30
C ALA A 87 8.94 18.79 10.91
N LEU A 88 9.69 18.04 10.10
CA LEU A 88 10.93 17.38 10.53
C LEU A 88 12.01 18.38 10.96
N ALA A 89 12.12 19.52 10.25
CA ALA A 89 13.05 20.58 10.61
C ALA A 89 12.67 21.27 11.94
N GLU A 90 11.38 21.30 12.26
CA GLU A 90 10.84 21.76 13.56
C GLU A 90 10.98 20.71 14.68
N GLY A 91 11.47 19.51 14.36
CA GLY A 91 11.71 18.43 15.32
C GLY A 91 10.52 17.48 15.51
N VAL A 92 9.47 17.57 14.69
CA VAL A 92 8.40 16.57 14.66
C VAL A 92 8.93 15.31 13.99
N THR A 93 8.93 14.18 14.69
CA THR A 93 9.41 12.90 14.14
C THR A 93 8.34 11.82 14.09
N ASP A 94 7.22 12.05 14.75
CA ASP A 94 6.13 11.10 14.94
C ASP A 94 4.96 11.44 14.00
N SER A 95 4.40 10.40 13.37
CA SER A 95 3.11 10.44 12.70
C SER A 95 2.16 9.50 13.45
N SER A 96 1.17 10.08 14.12
CA SER A 96 0.25 9.33 15.00
C SER A 96 -0.88 8.69 14.20
N ASN A 97 -1.12 7.40 14.43
CA ASN A 97 -2.28 6.68 13.91
C ASN A 97 -3.48 6.68 14.87
N SER A 98 -3.46 7.53 15.92
CA SER A 98 -4.50 7.56 16.94
C SER A 98 -5.91 7.75 16.36
N PHE A 99 -6.05 8.50 15.25
CA PHE A 99 -7.32 8.66 14.56
C PHE A 99 -7.90 7.31 14.08
N PHE A 100 -7.09 6.53 13.35
CA PHE A 100 -7.51 5.22 12.82
C PHE A 100 -7.79 4.22 13.94
N ILE A 101 -6.92 4.17 14.95
CA ILE A 101 -7.09 3.29 16.11
C ILE A 101 -8.41 3.61 16.82
N THR A 102 -8.66 4.90 17.11
CA THR A 102 -9.89 5.35 17.77
C THR A 102 -11.12 5.01 16.95
N ALA A 103 -11.09 5.21 15.62
CA ALA A 103 -12.20 4.85 14.75
C ALA A 103 -12.52 3.35 14.81
N GLY A 104 -11.49 2.49 14.77
CA GLY A 104 -11.64 1.05 14.92
C GLY A 104 -12.18 0.65 16.29
N GLU A 105 -11.56 1.11 17.38
CA GLU A 105 -11.97 0.78 18.75
C GLU A 105 -13.42 1.19 19.07
N LEU A 106 -13.82 2.38 18.63
CA LEU A 106 -15.17 2.89 18.84
C LEU A 106 -16.21 2.10 18.04
N ALA A 107 -15.91 1.76 16.79
CA ALA A 107 -16.81 0.93 15.98
C ALA A 107 -16.99 -0.47 16.57
N ARG A 108 -15.95 -1.03 17.20
CA ARG A 108 -16.02 -2.35 17.86
C ARG A 108 -16.75 -2.33 19.20
N SER A 109 -16.54 -1.27 19.98
CA SER A 109 -17.05 -1.20 21.37
C SER A 109 -18.45 -0.59 21.49
N ALA A 110 -18.80 0.35 20.60
CA ALA A 110 -20.07 1.07 20.63
C ALA A 110 -20.52 1.50 19.21
N PRO A 111 -20.78 0.56 18.28
CA PRO A 111 -21.01 0.85 16.85
C PRO A 111 -22.14 1.85 16.58
N ASP A 112 -23.23 1.77 17.35
CA ASP A 112 -24.43 2.58 17.14
C ASP A 112 -24.43 3.91 17.91
N ALA A 113 -23.44 4.14 18.78
CA ALA A 113 -23.31 5.41 19.50
C ALA A 113 -22.86 6.54 18.54
N PRO A 114 -23.23 7.80 18.81
CA PRO A 114 -22.72 8.94 18.07
C PRO A 114 -21.19 8.99 18.08
N SER A 115 -20.59 9.28 16.92
CA SER A 115 -19.13 9.32 16.79
C SER A 115 -18.54 10.62 17.32
N PRO A 116 -17.56 10.58 18.22
CA PRO A 116 -16.81 11.77 18.61
C PRO A 116 -15.86 12.26 17.52
N LEU A 117 -15.52 11.41 16.54
CA LEU A 117 -14.67 11.77 15.39
C LEU A 117 -15.47 12.54 14.33
N PHE A 118 -16.71 12.11 14.08
CA PHE A 118 -17.61 12.73 13.13
C PHE A 118 -19.03 12.80 13.72
N PRO A 119 -19.41 13.92 14.37
CA PRO A 119 -20.65 14.03 15.15
C PRO A 119 -21.96 13.71 14.41
N SER A 120 -21.97 13.82 13.08
CA SER A 120 -23.13 13.48 12.24
C SER A 120 -23.28 11.98 11.95
N TYR A 121 -22.34 11.16 12.40
CA TYR A 121 -22.30 9.72 12.13
C TYR A 121 -22.35 8.91 13.43
N THR A 122 -22.71 7.63 13.34
CA THR A 122 -22.40 6.65 14.39
C THR A 122 -20.93 6.24 14.32
N ASN A 123 -20.39 5.59 15.36
CA ASN A 123 -19.03 5.06 15.33
C ASN A 123 -18.80 4.09 14.16
N ARG A 124 -19.78 3.22 13.87
CA ARG A 124 -19.77 2.37 12.68
C ARG A 124 -19.71 3.22 11.41
N GLY A 125 -20.61 4.18 11.25
CA GLY A 125 -20.66 5.03 10.05
C GLY A 125 -19.37 5.82 9.81
N ALA A 126 -18.79 6.36 10.88
CA ALA A 126 -17.50 7.06 10.85
C ALA A 126 -16.36 6.17 10.33
N LEU A 127 -16.25 4.93 10.84
CA LEU A 127 -15.27 3.96 10.39
C LEU A 127 -15.49 3.60 8.91
N LEU A 128 -16.72 3.23 8.52
CA LEU A 128 -17.00 2.80 7.15
C LEU A 128 -16.80 3.94 6.15
N GLY A 129 -17.19 5.17 6.48
CA GLY A 129 -16.93 6.35 5.67
C GLY A 129 -15.42 6.60 5.49
N THR A 130 -14.64 6.46 6.56
CA THR A 130 -13.18 6.62 6.51
C THR A 130 -12.53 5.54 5.62
N ALA A 131 -12.92 4.27 5.79
CA ALA A 131 -12.34 3.16 5.02
C ALA A 131 -12.79 3.16 3.55
N GLY A 132 -14.05 3.52 3.28
CA GLY A 132 -14.67 3.44 1.95
C GLY A 132 -14.54 4.69 1.10
N LEU A 133 -14.29 5.87 1.70
CA LEU A 133 -14.16 7.15 0.98
C LEU A 133 -12.77 7.76 1.20
N THR A 134 -11.73 6.94 1.18
CA THR A 134 -10.37 7.37 1.53
C THR A 134 -9.86 8.53 0.67
N TYR A 135 -10.29 8.58 -0.59
CA TYR A 135 -10.02 9.67 -1.52
C TYR A 135 -10.39 11.07 -1.00
N LEU A 136 -11.29 11.19 -0.01
CA LEU A 136 -11.64 12.48 0.61
C LEU A 136 -10.49 13.06 1.46
N PHE A 137 -9.56 12.23 1.91
CA PHE A 137 -8.45 12.64 2.78
C PHE A 137 -7.07 12.23 2.27
N SER A 138 -6.99 11.24 1.37
CA SER A 138 -5.73 10.78 0.78
C SER A 138 -5.97 10.32 -0.66
N PRO A 139 -6.00 11.25 -1.63
CA PRO A 139 -6.31 10.94 -3.02
C PRO A 139 -5.08 10.35 -3.74
N TYR A 140 -4.57 9.20 -3.30
CA TYR A 140 -3.45 8.50 -3.96
C TYR A 140 -3.80 8.06 -5.38
N THR A 141 -5.08 7.86 -5.65
CA THR A 141 -5.70 7.78 -6.98
C THR A 141 -7.04 8.52 -6.88
N PRO A 142 -7.69 8.92 -8.00
CA PRO A 142 -8.88 9.77 -7.95
C PRO A 142 -10.02 9.27 -7.05
N LEU A 143 -10.21 7.95 -6.94
CA LEU A 143 -11.26 7.31 -6.14
C LEU A 143 -10.70 6.23 -5.19
N TYR A 144 -9.44 6.42 -4.76
CA TYR A 144 -8.75 5.52 -3.84
C TYR A 144 -9.61 5.23 -2.59
N HIS A 145 -9.73 3.96 -2.24
CA HIS A 145 -10.33 3.54 -0.98
C HIS A 145 -9.65 2.30 -0.41
N LEU A 146 -9.61 2.24 0.92
CA LEU A 146 -9.02 1.11 1.62
C LEU A 146 -9.90 -0.13 1.48
N ILE A 147 -11.22 0.01 1.52
CA ILE A 147 -12.17 -1.12 1.50
C ILE A 147 -13.35 -0.78 0.60
N ALA A 148 -13.75 -1.71 -0.26
CA ALA A 148 -14.86 -1.58 -1.20
C ALA A 148 -16.17 -1.16 -0.49
N PRO A 149 -16.66 0.09 -0.67
CA PRO A 149 -17.89 0.52 -0.04
C PRO A 149 -19.14 0.03 -0.81
N ILE A 150 -20.27 0.00 -0.11
CA ILE A 150 -21.60 0.03 -0.71
C ILE A 150 -22.17 1.43 -0.49
N LEU A 151 -22.36 2.17 -1.59
CA LEU A 151 -22.81 3.55 -1.56
C LEU A 151 -24.33 3.64 -1.72
N ASP A 152 -24.98 4.54 -0.97
CA ASP A 152 -26.38 4.93 -1.24
C ASP A 152 -26.47 5.97 -2.36
N ALA A 153 -27.70 6.42 -2.66
CA ALA A 153 -27.95 7.40 -3.71
C ALA A 153 -27.32 8.78 -3.45
N ASP A 154 -27.00 9.09 -2.18
CA ASP A 154 -26.37 10.33 -1.76
C ASP A 154 -24.83 10.19 -1.66
N GLY A 155 -24.29 9.00 -1.95
CA GLY A 155 -22.87 8.69 -1.88
C GLY A 155 -22.35 8.35 -0.48
N ASN A 156 -23.23 8.08 0.48
CA ASN A 156 -22.81 7.66 1.81
C ASN A 156 -22.53 6.16 1.86
N VAL A 157 -21.53 5.76 2.66
CA VAL A 157 -21.20 4.35 2.87
C VAL A 157 -22.23 3.71 3.81
N THR A 158 -22.97 2.72 3.31
CA THR A 158 -23.98 1.99 4.08
C THR A 158 -23.46 0.67 4.64
N ALA A 159 -22.54 0.03 3.92
CA ALA A 159 -21.86 -1.20 4.27
C ALA A 159 -20.55 -1.34 3.49
N VAL A 160 -19.84 -2.44 3.71
CA VAL A 160 -18.67 -2.86 2.92
C VAL A 160 -18.99 -4.13 2.15
N ARG A 161 -18.40 -4.27 0.96
CA ARG A 161 -18.75 -5.32 0.00
C ARG A 161 -17.89 -6.57 0.14
N GLU A 162 -16.57 -6.38 0.21
CA GLU A 162 -15.59 -7.45 0.00
C GLU A 162 -15.03 -7.96 1.34
N SER A 163 -14.50 -7.05 2.17
CA SER A 163 -14.08 -7.33 3.54
C SER A 163 -15.23 -7.28 4.53
N SER A 164 -15.15 -8.08 5.60
CA SER A 164 -16.11 -8.01 6.71
C SER A 164 -15.87 -6.79 7.59
N GLU A 165 -16.93 -6.19 8.14
CA GLU A 165 -16.80 -5.06 9.08
C GLU A 165 -15.98 -5.40 10.33
N ASP A 166 -16.01 -6.66 10.78
CA ASP A 166 -15.16 -7.12 11.89
C ASP A 166 -13.69 -7.06 11.50
N SER A 167 -13.31 -7.55 10.30
CA SER A 167 -11.95 -7.45 9.77
C SER A 167 -11.49 -6.00 9.64
N VAL A 168 -12.34 -5.13 9.07
CA VAL A 168 -12.02 -3.71 8.86
C VAL A 168 -11.79 -3.01 10.19
N SER A 169 -12.72 -3.17 11.13
CA SER A 169 -12.62 -2.52 12.44
C SER A 169 -11.46 -3.07 13.28
N ALA A 170 -11.16 -4.38 13.19
CA ALA A 170 -9.99 -4.98 13.83
C ALA A 170 -8.68 -4.44 13.23
N TRP A 171 -8.60 -4.32 11.90
CA TRP A 171 -7.43 -3.76 11.22
C TRP A 171 -7.14 -2.34 11.71
N PHE A 172 -8.15 -1.46 11.72
CA PHE A 172 -8.03 -0.08 12.20
C PHE A 172 -7.63 -0.02 13.68
N ALA A 173 -8.28 -0.79 14.56
CA ALA A 173 -7.98 -0.82 15.98
C ALA A 173 -6.57 -1.37 16.29
N SER A 174 -6.02 -2.20 15.40
CA SER A 174 -4.69 -2.81 15.54
C SER A 174 -3.56 -2.03 14.87
N ALA A 175 -3.84 -0.87 14.30
CA ALA A 175 -2.82 -0.07 13.61
C ALA A 175 -1.66 0.25 14.58
N PRO A 176 -0.40 0.23 14.12
CA PRO A 176 0.73 0.67 14.92
C PRO A 176 0.51 2.12 15.37
N PRO A 177 0.65 2.46 16.67
CA PRO A 177 0.27 3.78 17.18
C PRO A 177 1.10 4.92 16.60
N HIS A 178 2.34 4.63 16.22
CA HIS A 178 3.32 5.60 15.77
C HIS A 178 3.99 5.13 14.49
N GLN A 179 4.15 6.05 13.54
CA GLN A 179 4.93 5.90 12.33
C GLN A 179 6.00 6.98 12.27
N SER A 180 7.04 6.74 11.47
CA SER A 180 8.11 7.71 11.31
C SER A 180 7.71 8.79 10.31
N LEU A 181 7.62 10.06 10.75
CA LEU A 181 7.36 11.17 9.82
C LEU A 181 8.45 11.29 8.74
N ARG A 182 9.69 10.88 9.08
CA ARG A 182 10.78 10.83 8.09
C ARG A 182 10.51 9.82 6.99
N GLU A 183 9.89 8.69 7.31
CA GLU A 183 9.59 7.67 6.32
C GLU A 183 8.48 8.15 5.37
N ALA A 184 7.45 8.82 5.90
CA ALA A 184 6.43 9.48 5.09
C ALA A 184 7.05 10.49 4.10
N ALA A 185 7.91 11.39 4.63
CA ALA A 185 8.58 12.40 3.81
C ALA A 185 9.44 11.79 2.70
N ASP A 186 10.14 10.69 3.00
CA ASP A 186 10.97 10.01 2.03
C ASP A 186 10.11 9.31 0.94
N PHE A 187 8.93 8.77 1.28
CA PHE A 187 8.02 8.16 0.29
C PHE A 187 7.35 9.21 -0.59
N ASP A 188 6.92 10.34 -0.04
CA ASP A 188 6.36 11.44 -0.82
C ASP A 188 7.43 12.09 -1.72
N GLU A 189 8.69 12.15 -1.28
CA GLU A 189 9.81 12.57 -2.15
C GLU A 189 10.05 11.61 -3.32
N ILE A 190 9.83 10.30 -3.12
CA ILE A 190 9.86 9.35 -4.22
C ILE A 190 8.80 9.76 -5.26
N TRP A 191 7.56 9.93 -4.85
CA TRP A 191 6.49 10.30 -5.78
C TRP A 191 6.65 11.69 -6.40
N CYS A 192 7.16 12.65 -5.63
CA CYS A 192 7.51 13.98 -6.13
C CYS A 192 8.58 13.94 -7.23
N GLY A 193 9.49 12.96 -7.18
CA GLY A 193 10.52 12.76 -8.22
C GLY A 193 11.71 13.73 -8.14
N THR A 194 11.84 14.48 -7.06
CA THR A 194 12.93 15.46 -6.86
C THR A 194 14.21 14.83 -6.30
N SER A 195 14.07 13.74 -5.55
CA SER A 195 15.22 13.05 -4.93
C SER A 195 15.92 12.14 -5.94
N GLN A 196 17.25 12.30 -6.07
CA GLN A 196 18.06 11.43 -6.91
C GLN A 196 18.01 10.00 -6.39
N ARG A 197 17.46 9.08 -7.20
CA ARG A 197 17.32 7.67 -6.86
C ARG A 197 17.69 6.76 -8.03
N PRO A 198 18.07 5.50 -7.75
CA PRO A 198 18.17 4.48 -8.79
C PRO A 198 16.83 4.32 -9.52
N GLY A 199 16.85 4.33 -10.85
CA GLY A 199 15.65 4.18 -11.67
C GLY A 199 15.16 2.73 -11.74
N LEU A 200 13.87 2.55 -11.95
CA LEU A 200 13.23 1.21 -12.07
C LEU A 200 13.82 0.34 -13.17
N ALA A 201 14.41 0.94 -14.21
CA ALA A 201 15.15 0.22 -15.26
C ALA A 201 16.33 -0.61 -14.72
N ASN A 202 16.81 -0.38 -13.50
CA ASN A 202 17.83 -1.22 -12.87
C ASN A 202 17.29 -2.61 -12.46
N ILE A 203 15.97 -2.75 -12.31
CA ILE A 203 15.33 -4.02 -11.94
C ILE A 203 15.30 -4.94 -13.16
N ARG A 204 15.99 -6.07 -13.07
CA ARG A 204 16.13 -7.08 -14.14
C ARG A 204 15.63 -8.47 -13.77
N VAL A 205 15.20 -8.65 -12.53
CA VAL A 205 14.60 -9.88 -12.01
C VAL A 205 13.11 -9.93 -12.35
N PRO A 206 12.47 -11.11 -12.39
CA PRO A 206 11.03 -11.21 -12.59
C PRO A 206 10.25 -10.31 -11.62
N LEU A 207 9.17 -9.73 -12.12
CA LEU A 207 8.30 -8.84 -11.37
C LEU A 207 6.86 -9.34 -11.45
N PHE A 208 6.18 -9.39 -10.31
CA PHE A 208 4.73 -9.48 -10.25
C PHE A 208 4.12 -8.24 -9.61
N TYR A 209 3.27 -7.54 -10.35
CA TYR A 209 2.44 -6.47 -9.82
C TYR A 209 1.03 -7.01 -9.57
N LEU A 210 0.53 -6.81 -8.35
CA LEU A 210 -0.82 -7.19 -7.95
C LEU A 210 -1.56 -5.97 -7.39
N GLY A 211 -2.43 -5.36 -8.19
CA GLY A 211 -3.22 -4.18 -7.81
C GLY A 211 -4.66 -4.50 -7.44
N ALA A 212 -5.31 -3.57 -6.74
CA ALA A 212 -6.75 -3.55 -6.48
C ALA A 212 -7.35 -2.38 -7.27
N ALA A 213 -8.40 -2.61 -8.06
CA ALA A 213 -8.95 -1.59 -8.95
C ALA A 213 -9.37 -0.31 -8.22
N GLY A 214 -9.96 -0.43 -7.03
CA GLY A 214 -10.33 0.67 -6.14
C GLY A 214 -9.20 1.20 -5.24
N GLY A 215 -8.05 0.51 -5.22
CA GLY A 215 -6.83 0.93 -4.55
C GLY A 215 -5.91 1.73 -5.48
N PHE A 216 -4.64 1.34 -5.53
CA PHE A 216 -3.69 1.93 -6.50
C PHE A 216 -3.95 1.42 -7.92
N GLY A 217 -4.26 0.12 -8.05
CA GLY A 217 -4.82 -0.47 -9.26
C GLY A 217 -4.03 -0.19 -10.54
N ASP A 218 -4.71 0.33 -11.57
CA ASP A 218 -4.09 0.52 -12.88
C ASP A 218 -2.91 1.51 -12.84
N HIS A 219 -2.83 2.42 -11.86
CA HIS A 219 -1.71 3.36 -11.73
C HIS A 219 -0.38 2.65 -11.45
N GLY A 220 -0.40 1.49 -10.76
CA GLY A 220 0.81 0.69 -10.52
C GLY A 220 1.41 0.07 -11.77
N LEU A 221 0.62 -0.07 -12.85
CA LEU A 221 1.08 -0.63 -14.12
C LEU A 221 2.16 0.24 -14.77
N TYR A 222 2.12 1.55 -14.56
CA TYR A 222 3.16 2.45 -15.09
C TYR A 222 4.53 2.08 -14.56
N SER A 223 4.66 1.88 -13.24
CA SER A 223 5.90 1.46 -12.58
C SER A 223 6.35 0.07 -13.04
N ALA A 224 5.42 -0.87 -13.15
CA ALA A 224 5.73 -2.22 -13.64
C ALA A 224 6.27 -2.20 -15.08
N ALA A 225 5.85 -1.24 -15.92
CA ALA A 225 6.35 -1.08 -17.28
C ALA A 225 7.74 -0.42 -17.37
N GLN A 226 8.25 0.23 -16.31
CA GLN A 226 9.54 0.91 -16.33
C GLN A 226 10.74 -0.01 -16.03
N VAL A 227 10.51 -1.26 -15.62
CA VAL A 227 11.60 -2.20 -15.29
C VAL A 227 12.24 -2.77 -16.56
N SER A 228 13.51 -3.19 -16.45
CA SER A 228 14.21 -3.87 -17.56
C SER A 228 14.06 -5.40 -17.53
N SER A 229 13.24 -5.93 -16.62
CA SER A 229 12.89 -7.36 -16.62
C SER A 229 12.20 -7.74 -17.93
N LYS A 230 12.52 -8.95 -18.43
CA LYS A 230 11.79 -9.57 -19.55
C LYS A 230 10.60 -10.40 -19.10
N ASP A 231 10.46 -10.56 -17.79
CA ASP A 231 9.44 -11.35 -17.13
C ASP A 231 8.70 -10.43 -16.17
N VAL A 232 7.56 -9.93 -16.64
CA VAL A 232 6.68 -9.02 -15.90
C VAL A 232 5.28 -9.59 -16.00
N THR A 233 4.75 -9.98 -14.85
CA THR A 233 3.36 -10.39 -14.69
C THR A 233 2.61 -9.25 -14.00
N THR A 234 1.41 -8.93 -14.47
CA THR A 234 0.54 -7.96 -13.81
C THR A 234 -0.85 -8.55 -13.62
N LEU A 235 -1.47 -8.25 -12.49
CA LEU A 235 -2.85 -8.60 -12.18
C LEU A 235 -3.47 -7.42 -11.43
N VAL A 236 -4.60 -6.91 -11.91
CA VAL A 236 -5.42 -5.94 -11.18
C VAL A 236 -6.75 -6.62 -10.86
N VAL A 237 -7.01 -6.83 -9.57
CA VAL A 237 -8.27 -7.43 -9.10
C VAL A 237 -9.39 -6.40 -9.29
N ARG A 238 -10.42 -6.81 -10.03
CA ARG A 238 -11.54 -5.97 -10.44
C ARG A 238 -12.84 -6.76 -10.41
N ARG A 239 -13.90 -6.14 -9.91
CA ARG A 239 -15.27 -6.67 -9.83
C ARG A 239 -16.22 -6.01 -10.81
N PHE A 240 -15.98 -4.73 -11.10
CA PHE A 240 -16.89 -3.92 -11.89
C PHE A 240 -16.18 -3.29 -13.07
N GLU A 241 -16.98 -2.75 -13.98
CA GLU A 241 -16.47 -1.92 -15.06
C GLU A 241 -16.00 -0.56 -14.50
N PRO A 242 -15.17 0.20 -15.26
CA PRO A 242 -14.54 1.43 -14.76
C PRO A 242 -15.51 2.51 -14.23
N ASP A 243 -16.77 2.50 -14.65
CA ASP A 243 -17.80 3.44 -14.18
C ASP A 243 -18.19 3.23 -12.71
N ARG A 244 -17.87 2.07 -12.12
CA ARG A 244 -18.15 1.74 -10.71
C ARG A 244 -16.88 1.55 -9.88
N ILE A 245 -15.78 2.17 -10.31
CA ILE A 245 -14.48 2.05 -9.63
C ILE A 245 -14.53 2.46 -8.16
N ALA A 246 -15.40 3.40 -7.78
CA ALA A 246 -15.57 3.87 -6.39
C ALA A 246 -16.12 2.79 -5.42
N GLU A 247 -16.67 1.69 -5.94
CA GLU A 247 -17.21 0.58 -5.15
C GLU A 247 -16.45 -0.74 -5.41
N ASP A 248 -15.39 -0.70 -6.21
CA ASP A 248 -14.64 -1.89 -6.62
C ASP A 248 -13.71 -2.38 -5.50
N PHE A 249 -12.94 -3.43 -5.76
CA PHE A 249 -12.02 -4.04 -4.82
C PHE A 249 -10.99 -3.02 -4.32
N GLY A 250 -10.99 -2.74 -3.02
CA GLY A 250 -10.14 -1.73 -2.39
C GLY A 250 -8.75 -2.23 -2.02
N HIS A 251 -7.88 -1.31 -1.59
CA HIS A 251 -6.48 -1.60 -1.25
C HIS A 251 -6.32 -2.73 -0.21
N GLY A 252 -7.05 -2.64 0.89
CA GLY A 252 -7.04 -3.62 1.99
C GLY A 252 -7.82 -4.89 1.67
N ASP A 253 -8.72 -4.88 0.68
CA ASP A 253 -9.47 -6.08 0.28
C ASP A 253 -8.53 -7.17 -0.25
N LEU A 254 -7.36 -6.82 -0.80
CA LEU A 254 -6.32 -7.80 -1.17
C LEU A 254 -5.82 -8.65 0.00
N LEU A 255 -6.01 -8.19 1.23
CA LEU A 255 -5.58 -8.88 2.44
C LEU A 255 -6.75 -9.46 3.24
N TYR A 256 -7.93 -8.83 3.19
CA TYR A 256 -9.00 -9.12 4.15
C TYR A 256 -10.33 -9.54 3.52
N ALA A 257 -10.49 -9.42 2.20
CA ALA A 257 -11.72 -9.87 1.54
C ALA A 257 -11.88 -11.39 1.67
N ALA A 258 -13.13 -11.85 1.77
CA ALA A 258 -13.43 -13.26 1.97
C ALA A 258 -12.87 -14.16 0.86
N ASP A 259 -12.76 -13.64 -0.37
CA ASP A 259 -12.21 -14.35 -1.52
C ASP A 259 -10.87 -13.80 -2.02
N ALA A 260 -10.19 -12.93 -1.24
CA ALA A 260 -8.79 -12.59 -1.45
C ALA A 260 -7.88 -13.82 -1.62
N PRO A 261 -8.09 -14.95 -0.89
CA PRO A 261 -7.33 -16.17 -1.13
C PRO A 261 -7.38 -16.66 -2.58
N ALA A 262 -8.53 -16.55 -3.25
CA ALA A 262 -8.71 -17.00 -4.63
C ALA A 262 -8.29 -15.95 -5.65
N LEU A 263 -8.61 -14.68 -5.40
CA LEU A 263 -8.39 -13.59 -6.37
C LEU A 263 -6.99 -13.00 -6.35
N ALA A 264 -6.36 -12.95 -5.17
CA ALA A 264 -5.09 -12.29 -4.94
C ALA A 264 -3.98 -13.29 -4.56
N TRP A 265 -4.24 -14.12 -3.55
CA TRP A 265 -3.17 -14.94 -2.96
C TRP A 265 -2.84 -16.18 -3.78
N GLN A 266 -3.84 -16.83 -4.38
CA GLN A 266 -3.60 -17.98 -5.24
C GLN A 266 -2.76 -17.59 -6.48
N PRO A 267 -3.08 -16.54 -7.25
CA PRO A 267 -2.22 -16.09 -8.35
C PRO A 267 -0.80 -15.72 -7.89
N LEU A 268 -0.66 -15.05 -6.74
CA LEU A 268 0.64 -14.76 -6.15
C LEU A 268 1.40 -16.04 -5.80
N ALA A 269 0.76 -17.00 -5.16
CA ALA A 269 1.38 -18.27 -4.78
C ALA A 269 1.80 -19.09 -6.01
N GLU A 270 0.96 -19.14 -7.05
CA GLU A 270 1.28 -19.81 -8.31
C GLU A 270 2.49 -19.16 -8.99
N TRP A 271 2.55 -17.83 -9.02
CA TRP A 271 3.70 -17.10 -9.52
C TRP A 271 4.97 -17.35 -8.69
N LEU A 272 4.86 -17.32 -7.36
CA LEU A 272 5.97 -17.61 -6.44
C LEU A 272 6.51 -19.03 -6.58
N LEU A 273 5.66 -20.02 -6.86
CA LEU A 273 6.09 -21.41 -7.07
C LEU A 273 6.81 -21.62 -8.41
N HIS A 274 6.68 -20.68 -9.34
CA HIS A 274 7.36 -20.71 -10.63
C HIS A 274 8.75 -20.03 -10.62
N HIS A 275 9.09 -19.27 -9.57
CA HIS A 275 10.28 -18.39 -9.51
C HIS A 275 11.14 -18.59 -8.26
#